data_AF-R5VE68-F1
#
_entry.id   AF-R5VE68-F1
#
_cell.length_a   1.000
_cell.length_b   1.000
_cell.length_c   1.000
_cell.angle_alpha   90.00
_cell.angle_beta   90.00
_cell.angle_gamma   90.00
#
_symmetry.space_group_name_H-M   'P 1'
#
loop_
_entity.id
_entity.type
_entity.pdbx_description
1 polymer ?
#
loop_
_entity_poly.entity_id
_entity_poly.type
_entity_poly.pdbx_seq_one_letter_code
_entity_poly.pdbx_strand_id
1 'polypeptide(L)'
;MKKIKNWWMGLFLLTGFAFTSCNDDDKPVFPEEPEETYDMTGFVRGADVSWLTEMEANGRKFYDAHGKERECMSLLRELGMNAIRLRVWVNPVDGWCNQADVVAKAWRAHNLGYRLMIDFHYSDTWADPGYQTKPAAWEDYSFDELRQAVANHTTEVLTTLKNQGIDVEWVQVGNETSNGMLFDEGKASTDMANFAALVNSGYDAVKTVYPEAQVIVHLDRGNELTHYTWIFNGLQGNGAKWDIIGMSLYPGEDPDENNGLAEWSPVDENGQTWKAQNDACIANMQSLISTYHTQIMVCEIGIPWNYEQAEAFYSDFMTKAKQVEGCLGVFVWEPECYGGWNGYQKGLFDDNGKPTASLNAFARN
;
A
#
# COMPACT_ATOMS: atom_id res chain seq x y z
N MET A 1 -37.26 66.33 -4.61
CA MET A 1 -38.69 66.65 -4.38
C MET A 1 -39.55 65.81 -5.30
N LYS A 2 -40.21 64.78 -4.77
CA LYS A 2 -41.55 64.30 -5.18
C LYS A 2 -42.07 63.42 -4.05
N LYS A 3 -42.96 64.03 -3.25
CA LYS A 3 -43.79 63.41 -2.21
C LYS A 3 -45.08 62.90 -2.87
N ILE A 4 -45.63 61.82 -2.33
CA ILE A 4 -47.06 61.43 -2.12
C ILE A 4 -46.92 60.07 -1.41
N LYS A 5 -47.14 59.82 -0.10
CA LYS A 5 -48.17 60.13 0.91
C LYS A 5 -49.56 59.52 0.62
N ASN A 6 -49.89 58.45 1.36
CA ASN A 6 -51.12 58.18 2.14
C ASN A 6 -50.97 56.77 2.79
N TRP A 7 -50.83 56.59 4.12
CA TRP A 7 -51.87 56.50 5.19
C TRP A 7 -52.94 55.43 4.89
N TRP A 8 -53.26 54.45 5.75
CA TRP A 8 -53.88 54.50 7.09
C TRP A 8 -53.49 53.23 7.93
N MET A 9 -53.13 53.31 9.22
CA MET A 9 -53.99 53.15 10.44
C MET A 9 -54.76 51.81 10.46
N GLY A 10 -54.66 50.86 11.40
CA GLY A 10 -54.13 50.78 12.76
C GLY A 10 -55.14 49.98 13.61
N LEU A 11 -54.74 48.91 14.31
CA LEU A 11 -55.46 48.42 15.50
C LEU A 11 -54.61 47.46 16.34
N PHE A 12 -54.38 47.86 17.59
CA PHE A 12 -53.92 47.01 18.71
C PHE A 12 -55.16 46.52 19.47
N LEU A 13 -55.21 45.24 19.85
CA LEU A 13 -55.94 44.65 21.01
C LEU A 13 -55.58 43.14 21.05
N LEU A 14 -54.62 42.73 21.88
CA LEU A 14 -54.78 42.14 23.23
C LEU A 14 -55.46 40.74 23.30
N THR A 15 -54.63 39.78 23.70
CA THR A 15 -54.87 38.60 24.57
C THR A 15 -55.71 37.42 24.08
N GLY A 16 -55.04 36.26 24.09
CA GLY A 16 -55.64 34.93 24.15
C GLY A 16 -54.55 33.85 24.16
N PHE A 17 -53.94 33.59 25.32
CA PHE A 17 -53.13 32.39 25.51
C PHE A 17 -54.04 31.17 25.39
N ALA A 18 -53.82 30.35 24.36
CA ALA A 18 -54.28 28.97 24.32
C ALA A 18 -53.03 28.11 24.10
N PHE A 19 -52.61 27.41 25.15
CA PHE A 19 -51.65 26.32 25.03
C PHE A 19 -52.33 25.15 24.31
N THR A 20 -52.09 25.03 23.02
CA THR A 20 -52.31 23.78 22.29
C THR A 20 -50.97 23.07 22.18
N SER A 21 -50.86 21.97 22.93
CA SER A 21 -49.79 20.97 22.81
C SER A 21 -49.85 20.34 21.42
N CYS A 22 -48.97 20.77 20.52
CA CYS A 22 -48.65 20.06 19.28
C CYS A 22 -47.29 19.37 19.46
N ASN A 23 -47.27 18.10 19.12
CA ASN A 23 -46.14 17.19 19.26
C ASN A 23 -45.20 17.43 18.07
N ASP A 24 -44.21 18.31 18.22
CA ASP A 24 -43.19 18.59 17.20
C ASP A 24 -42.05 17.57 17.32
N ASP A 25 -42.20 16.43 16.64
CA ASP A 25 -41.09 15.51 16.30
C ASP A 25 -40.63 15.72 14.84
N ASP A 26 -40.72 16.95 14.32
CA ASP A 26 -40.15 17.32 13.02
C ASP A 26 -38.65 17.58 13.17
N LYS A 27 -37.86 16.49 13.20
CA LYS A 27 -36.43 16.59 12.88
C LYS A 27 -36.30 16.88 11.38
N PRO A 28 -35.44 17.83 10.96
CA PRO A 28 -35.18 18.05 9.55
C PRO A 28 -34.67 16.76 8.90
N VAL A 29 -35.42 16.25 7.92
CA VAL A 29 -34.99 15.16 7.05
C VAL A 29 -34.14 15.79 5.96
N PHE A 30 -32.82 15.66 6.09
CA PHE A 30 -31.90 15.96 5.00
C PHE A 30 -31.98 14.82 3.99
N PRO A 31 -31.88 15.09 2.68
CA PRO A 31 -31.64 14.03 1.71
C PRO A 31 -30.35 13.32 2.13
N GLU A 32 -30.42 12.04 2.47
CA GLU A 32 -29.21 11.21 2.47
C GLU A 32 -28.69 11.24 1.03
N GLU A 33 -27.49 11.81 0.83
CA GLU A 33 -26.79 11.54 -0.42
C GLU A 33 -26.65 10.02 -0.51
N PRO A 34 -26.97 9.41 -1.67
CA PRO A 34 -26.85 7.97 -1.80
C PRO A 34 -25.42 7.58 -1.43
N GLU A 35 -25.26 6.77 -0.38
CA GLU A 35 -23.96 6.18 -0.07
C GLU A 35 -23.52 5.39 -1.30
N GLU A 36 -22.53 5.89 -2.03
CA GLU A 36 -21.94 5.15 -3.12
C GLU A 36 -21.33 3.87 -2.54
N THR A 37 -21.93 2.73 -2.87
CA THR A 37 -21.42 1.43 -2.47
C THR A 37 -20.27 1.05 -3.38
N TYR A 38 -19.07 0.88 -2.83
CA TYR A 38 -17.90 0.44 -3.57
C TYR A 38 -17.70 -1.07 -3.41
N ASP A 39 -17.56 -1.80 -4.52
CA ASP A 39 -17.09 -3.20 -4.46
C ASP A 39 -15.60 -3.22 -4.15
N MET A 40 -15.28 -3.70 -2.94
CA MET A 40 -13.93 -3.80 -2.41
C MET A 40 -13.36 -5.23 -2.56
N THR A 41 -14.09 -6.15 -3.18
CA THR A 41 -13.72 -7.57 -3.29
C THR A 41 -12.98 -7.90 -4.61
N GLY A 42 -12.65 -9.18 -4.79
CA GLY A 42 -12.08 -9.70 -6.04
C GLY A 42 -10.59 -9.43 -6.21
N PHE A 43 -10.16 -9.31 -7.47
CA PHE A 43 -8.75 -9.05 -7.83
C PHE A 43 -8.26 -7.75 -7.17
N VAL A 44 -7.10 -7.81 -6.53
CA VAL A 44 -6.54 -6.66 -5.81
C VAL A 44 -6.06 -5.59 -6.78
N ARG A 45 -6.55 -4.39 -6.56
CA ARG A 45 -6.15 -3.13 -7.20
C ARG A 45 -5.71 -2.24 -6.05
N GLY A 46 -4.48 -2.43 -5.65
CA GLY A 46 -3.93 -1.92 -4.40
C GLY A 46 -3.11 -0.66 -4.60
N ALA A 47 -3.02 0.13 -3.54
CA ALA A 47 -2.08 1.24 -3.42
C ALA A 47 -1.32 1.12 -2.10
N ASP A 48 0.01 1.20 -2.12
CA ASP A 48 0.75 1.60 -0.93
C ASP A 48 0.68 3.12 -0.82
N VAL A 49 0.23 3.64 0.31
CA VAL A 49 0.08 5.10 0.54
C VAL A 49 0.72 5.51 1.86
N SER A 50 1.83 4.85 2.18
CA SER A 50 2.46 5.02 3.48
C SER A 50 3.08 6.40 3.66
N TRP A 51 3.41 7.12 2.59
CA TRP A 51 3.81 8.53 2.68
C TRP A 51 2.65 9.49 2.92
N LEU A 52 1.39 9.06 2.75
CA LEU A 52 0.24 9.97 2.77
C LEU A 52 0.20 10.89 3.99
N THR A 53 0.42 10.38 5.20
CA THR A 53 0.38 11.18 6.43
C THR A 53 1.51 12.20 6.51
N GLU A 54 2.71 11.83 6.03
CA GLU A 54 3.84 12.75 5.92
C GLU A 54 3.60 13.83 4.86
N MET A 55 3.07 13.45 3.70
CA MET A 55 2.72 14.36 2.62
C MET A 55 1.65 15.37 3.08
N GLU A 56 0.60 14.90 3.75
CA GLU A 56 -0.46 15.74 4.33
C GLU A 56 0.11 16.72 5.38
N ALA A 57 0.99 16.25 6.26
CA ALA A 57 1.65 17.09 7.27
C ALA A 57 2.53 18.19 6.64
N ASN A 58 3.09 17.91 5.45
CA ASN A 58 3.85 18.88 4.65
C ASN A 58 2.98 19.72 3.69
N GLY A 59 1.66 19.65 3.82
CA GLY A 59 0.72 20.50 3.09
C GLY A 59 0.43 20.05 1.66
N ARG A 60 0.78 18.82 1.29
CA ARG A 60 0.38 18.23 0.00
C ARG A 60 -1.15 18.07 -0.04
N LYS A 61 -1.70 18.26 -1.23
CA LYS A 61 -3.13 18.23 -1.53
C LYS A 61 -3.36 17.42 -2.78
N PHE A 62 -4.47 16.70 -2.81
CA PHE A 62 -4.83 15.82 -3.91
C PHE A 62 -6.12 16.31 -4.54
N TYR A 63 -6.21 16.20 -5.87
CA TYR A 63 -7.31 16.74 -6.64
C TYR A 63 -7.86 15.69 -7.59
N ASP A 64 -9.17 15.71 -7.80
CA ASP A 64 -9.76 14.93 -8.88
C ASP A 64 -9.39 15.52 -10.26
N ALA A 65 -9.80 14.83 -11.34
CA ALA A 65 -9.55 15.28 -12.71
C ALA A 65 -10.12 16.67 -13.02
N HIS A 66 -11.18 17.10 -12.31
CA HIS A 66 -11.81 18.41 -12.45
C HIS A 66 -11.12 19.51 -11.61
N GLY A 67 -10.13 19.15 -10.79
CA GLY A 67 -9.41 20.07 -9.91
C GLY A 67 -10.10 20.33 -8.56
N LYS A 68 -11.04 19.49 -8.14
CA LYS A 68 -11.64 19.57 -6.80
C LYS A 68 -10.74 18.84 -5.80
N GLU A 69 -10.41 19.50 -4.68
CA GLU A 69 -9.61 18.90 -3.60
C GLU A 69 -10.34 17.69 -2.99
N ARG A 70 -9.61 16.59 -2.79
CA ARG A 70 -10.07 15.32 -2.21
C ARG A 70 -9.09 14.82 -1.15
N GLU A 71 -9.60 14.02 -0.21
CA GLU A 71 -8.74 13.14 0.60
C GLU A 71 -8.24 11.99 -0.29
N CYS A 72 -6.97 11.60 -0.13
CA CYS A 72 -6.27 10.74 -1.08
C CYS A 72 -6.84 9.31 -1.15
N MET A 73 -7.03 8.63 -0.01
CA MET A 73 -7.60 7.28 0.00
C MET A 73 -9.02 7.26 -0.56
N SER A 74 -9.82 8.29 -0.28
CA SER A 74 -11.17 8.45 -0.85
C SER A 74 -11.11 8.59 -2.37
N LEU A 75 -10.19 9.40 -2.89
CA LEU A 75 -9.97 9.58 -4.32
C LEU A 75 -9.51 8.27 -4.99
N LEU A 76 -8.54 7.57 -4.40
CA LEU A 76 -8.07 6.27 -4.92
C LEU A 76 -9.20 5.23 -4.93
N ARG A 77 -10.09 5.24 -3.94
CA ARG A 77 -11.25 4.34 -3.89
C ARG A 77 -12.20 4.62 -5.04
N GLU A 78 -12.48 5.89 -5.32
CA GLU A 78 -13.32 6.26 -6.47
C GLU A 78 -12.70 5.85 -7.81
N LEU A 79 -11.38 5.98 -7.92
CA LEU A 79 -10.60 5.58 -9.10
C LEU A 79 -10.47 4.06 -9.26
N GLY A 80 -10.98 3.27 -8.32
CA GLY A 80 -11.16 1.83 -8.46
C GLY A 80 -10.27 0.96 -7.59
N MET A 81 -9.36 1.56 -6.81
CA MET A 81 -8.53 0.83 -5.85
C MET A 81 -9.40 0.20 -4.75
N ASN A 82 -9.07 -1.02 -4.35
CA ASN A 82 -9.81 -1.79 -3.35
C ASN A 82 -8.95 -2.34 -2.19
N ALA A 83 -7.64 -2.11 -2.21
CA ALA A 83 -6.76 -2.46 -1.10
C ALA A 83 -5.72 -1.37 -0.81
N ILE A 84 -5.25 -1.33 0.44
CA ILE A 84 -4.18 -0.46 0.91
C ILE A 84 -3.05 -1.31 1.48
N ARG A 85 -1.81 -0.97 1.14
CA ARG A 85 -0.59 -1.51 1.75
C ARG A 85 0.06 -0.44 2.63
N LEU A 86 0.54 -0.83 3.81
CA LEU A 86 1.21 0.08 4.74
C LEU A 86 2.49 -0.54 5.28
N ARG A 87 3.63 0.12 5.05
CA ARG A 87 4.91 -0.26 5.67
C ARG A 87 4.98 0.12 7.14
N VAL A 88 5.70 -0.71 7.90
CA VAL A 88 5.95 -0.56 9.33
C VAL A 88 7.46 -0.57 9.59
N TRP A 89 7.92 0.49 10.25
CA TRP A 89 9.27 0.64 10.78
C TRP A 89 9.23 0.49 12.31
N VAL A 90 10.36 0.07 12.89
CA VAL A 90 10.43 -0.26 14.33
C VAL A 90 10.57 1.01 15.17
N ASN A 91 11.66 1.75 15.03
CA ASN A 91 11.96 2.98 15.75
C ASN A 91 12.43 4.11 14.81
N PRO A 92 11.60 4.54 13.85
CA PRO A 92 11.98 5.58 12.91
C PRO A 92 12.11 6.95 13.57
N VAL A 93 13.11 7.73 13.14
CA VAL A 93 13.50 9.00 13.76
C VAL A 93 12.36 10.03 13.74
N ASP A 94 11.70 10.21 12.60
CA ASP A 94 10.66 11.23 12.40
C ASP A 94 9.25 10.71 12.74
N GLY A 95 9.14 9.47 13.22
CA GLY A 95 7.87 8.84 13.61
C GLY A 95 7.00 8.32 12.46
N TRP A 96 7.27 8.72 11.22
CA TRP A 96 6.58 8.15 10.05
C TRP A 96 6.82 6.66 9.94
N CYS A 97 5.77 5.92 9.55
CA CYS A 97 5.76 4.46 9.46
C CYS A 97 5.96 3.71 10.79
N ASN A 98 6.02 4.38 11.94
CA ASN A 98 5.94 3.67 13.22
C ASN A 98 4.52 3.10 13.45
N GLN A 99 4.36 2.30 14.52
CA GLN A 99 3.07 1.71 14.87
C GLN A 99 1.92 2.73 14.96
N ALA A 100 2.14 3.91 15.55
CA ALA A 100 1.08 4.90 15.73
C ALA A 100 0.61 5.49 14.39
N ASP A 101 1.56 5.80 13.49
CA ASP A 101 1.27 6.29 12.15
C ASP A 101 0.58 5.23 11.28
N VAL A 102 1.05 3.98 11.35
CA VAL A 102 0.41 2.84 10.66
C VAL A 102 -1.02 2.64 11.13
N VAL A 103 -1.27 2.68 12.44
CA VAL A 103 -2.62 2.56 13.02
C VAL A 103 -3.53 3.69 12.52
N ALA A 104 -3.03 4.92 12.43
CA ALA A 104 -3.82 6.05 11.93
C ALA A 104 -4.24 5.87 10.46
N LYS A 105 -3.30 5.43 9.60
CA LYS A 105 -3.58 5.12 8.18
C LYS A 105 -4.49 3.90 8.03
N ALA A 106 -4.24 2.84 8.79
CA ALA A 106 -5.05 1.62 8.78
C ALA A 106 -6.49 1.88 9.22
N TRP A 107 -6.69 2.72 10.24
CA TRP A 107 -8.02 3.16 10.66
C TRP A 107 -8.74 3.91 9.54
N ARG A 108 -8.05 4.80 8.83
CA ARG A 108 -8.62 5.52 7.68
C ARG A 108 -9.03 4.55 6.56
N ALA A 109 -8.14 3.62 6.20
CA ALA A 109 -8.39 2.60 5.20
C ALA A 109 -9.60 1.72 5.57
N HIS A 110 -9.67 1.27 6.83
CA HIS A 110 -10.77 0.46 7.36
C HIS A 110 -12.13 1.17 7.26
N ASN A 111 -12.22 2.45 7.64
CA ASN A 111 -13.47 3.21 7.52
C ASN A 111 -13.92 3.44 6.08
N LEU A 112 -12.99 3.35 5.12
CA LEU A 112 -13.29 3.40 3.70
C LEU A 112 -13.58 2.00 3.11
N GLY A 113 -13.55 0.94 3.92
CA GLY A 113 -13.83 -0.44 3.50
C GLY A 113 -12.68 -1.10 2.73
N TYR A 114 -11.48 -0.53 2.79
CA TYR A 114 -10.32 -1.13 2.13
C TYR A 114 -9.91 -2.46 2.77
N ARG A 115 -9.45 -3.38 1.92
CA ARG A 115 -8.68 -4.55 2.33
C ARG A 115 -7.25 -4.11 2.67
N LEU A 116 -6.66 -4.64 3.73
CA LEU A 116 -5.43 -4.09 4.29
C LEU A 116 -4.28 -5.10 4.25
N MET A 117 -3.13 -4.66 3.73
CA MET A 117 -1.84 -5.31 3.84
C MET A 117 -0.94 -4.52 4.80
N ILE A 118 -0.31 -5.21 5.75
CA ILE A 118 0.72 -4.63 6.62
C ILE A 118 2.08 -5.21 6.23
N ASP A 119 3.04 -4.34 5.95
CA ASP A 119 4.37 -4.73 5.51
C ASP A 119 5.41 -4.41 6.58
N PHE A 120 5.94 -5.43 7.25
CA PHE A 120 6.97 -5.24 8.26
C PHE A 120 8.36 -5.23 7.63
N HIS A 121 9.01 -4.07 7.64
CA HIS A 121 10.39 -3.94 7.15
C HIS A 121 11.41 -4.56 8.11
N TYR A 122 11.09 -4.63 9.41
CA TYR A 122 12.03 -4.97 10.47
C TYR A 122 13.31 -4.12 10.42
N SER A 123 13.14 -2.82 10.19
CA SER A 123 14.19 -1.79 10.16
C SER A 123 13.62 -0.49 10.75
N ASP A 124 14.50 0.43 11.13
CA ASP A 124 14.12 1.80 11.53
C ASP A 124 13.93 2.73 10.32
N THR A 125 14.24 2.24 9.12
CA THR A 125 14.19 2.97 7.86
C THR A 125 13.86 2.01 6.72
N TRP A 126 14.04 2.45 5.48
CA TRP A 126 13.89 1.63 4.28
C TRP A 126 14.62 0.28 4.41
N ALA A 127 13.91 -0.77 3.98
CA ALA A 127 14.46 -2.09 3.79
C ALA A 127 14.25 -2.44 2.32
N ASP A 128 15.32 -2.74 1.61
CA ASP A 128 15.35 -3.01 0.17
C ASP A 128 16.41 -4.10 -0.11
N PRO A 129 16.61 -4.55 -1.37
CA PRO A 129 17.55 -5.63 -1.67
C PRO A 129 19.00 -5.36 -1.26
N GLY A 130 19.42 -4.08 -1.26
CA GLY A 130 20.76 -3.64 -0.87
C GLY A 130 20.89 -3.35 0.62
N TYR A 131 19.81 -2.91 1.26
CA TYR A 131 19.79 -2.45 2.65
C TYR A 131 18.75 -3.21 3.46
N GLN A 132 19.20 -4.11 4.34
CA GLN A 132 18.37 -4.88 5.28
C GLN A 132 18.84 -4.65 6.72
N THR A 133 19.14 -3.40 7.06
CA THR A 133 19.78 -3.01 8.33
C THR A 133 18.86 -3.28 9.52
N LYS A 134 19.43 -3.84 10.59
CA LYS A 134 18.72 -4.03 11.85
C LYS A 134 18.29 -2.69 12.45
N PRO A 135 17.15 -2.62 13.16
CA PRO A 135 16.83 -1.52 14.05
C PRO A 135 17.98 -1.29 15.03
N ALA A 136 18.25 -0.04 15.39
CA ALA A 136 19.34 0.30 16.30
C ALA A 136 19.19 -0.41 17.67
N ALA A 137 17.96 -0.60 18.12
CA ALA A 137 17.66 -1.31 19.37
C ALA A 137 18.00 -2.81 19.32
N TRP A 138 18.21 -3.40 18.13
CA TRP A 138 18.45 -4.83 17.91
C TRP A 138 19.87 -5.11 17.41
N GLU A 139 20.74 -4.10 17.30
CA GLU A 139 22.08 -4.23 16.71
C GLU A 139 22.92 -5.32 17.40
N ASP A 140 22.88 -5.34 18.74
CA ASP A 140 23.64 -6.27 19.59
C ASP A 140 22.88 -7.55 19.97
N TYR A 141 21.70 -7.79 19.41
CA TYR A 141 20.92 -8.98 19.72
C TYR A 141 21.59 -10.23 19.17
N SER A 142 21.60 -11.29 19.99
CA SER A 142 21.85 -12.64 19.50
C SER A 142 20.77 -13.06 18.50
N PHE A 143 21.04 -14.11 17.71
CA PHE A 143 20.05 -14.60 16.76
C PHE A 143 18.72 -15.01 17.41
N ASP A 144 18.76 -15.61 18.60
CA ASP A 144 17.54 -15.96 19.34
C ASP A 144 16.76 -14.72 19.82
N GLU A 145 17.47 -13.67 20.23
CA GLU A 145 16.86 -12.39 20.57
C GLU A 145 16.27 -11.70 19.34
N LEU A 146 16.91 -11.78 18.16
CA LEU A 146 16.37 -11.28 16.89
C LEU A 146 15.07 -11.99 16.50
N ARG A 147 15.02 -13.33 16.60
CA ARG A 147 13.79 -14.09 16.36
C ARG A 147 12.66 -13.64 17.29
N GLN A 148 12.96 -13.46 18.56
CA GLN A 148 11.98 -12.97 19.53
C GLN A 148 11.55 -11.53 19.26
N ALA A 149 12.47 -10.67 18.81
CA ALA A 149 12.19 -9.28 18.46
C ALA A 149 11.25 -9.15 17.26
N VAL A 150 11.49 -9.93 16.20
CA VAL A 150 10.58 -10.08 15.06
C VAL A 150 9.20 -10.47 15.55
N ALA A 151 9.08 -11.57 16.30
CA ALA A 151 7.80 -12.07 16.77
C ALA A 151 7.06 -11.05 17.66
N ASN A 152 7.77 -10.37 18.56
CA ASN A 152 7.21 -9.37 19.47
C ASN A 152 6.68 -8.15 18.71
N HIS A 153 7.50 -7.57 17.83
CA HIS A 153 7.12 -6.39 17.07
C HIS A 153 5.92 -6.65 16.17
N THR A 154 5.92 -7.78 15.44
CA THR A 154 4.78 -8.21 14.62
C THR A 154 3.52 -8.37 15.47
N THR A 155 3.62 -9.07 16.60
CA THR A 155 2.47 -9.31 17.50
C THR A 155 1.93 -8.00 18.06
N GLU A 156 2.79 -7.07 18.50
CA GLU A 156 2.40 -5.81 19.11
C GLU A 156 1.61 -4.91 18.15
N VAL A 157 2.13 -4.70 16.95
CA VAL A 157 1.51 -3.86 15.92
C VAL A 157 0.17 -4.46 15.50
N LEU A 158 0.14 -5.76 15.18
CA LEU A 158 -1.09 -6.44 14.75
C LEU A 158 -2.13 -6.50 15.88
N THR A 159 -1.71 -6.71 17.12
CA THR A 159 -2.64 -6.71 18.27
C THR A 159 -3.26 -5.32 18.46
N THR A 160 -2.49 -4.26 18.22
CA THR A 160 -3.01 -2.89 18.30
C THR A 160 -4.06 -2.63 17.23
N LEU A 161 -3.84 -3.06 15.99
CA LEU A 161 -4.84 -3.00 14.92
C LEU A 161 -6.10 -3.80 15.28
N LYS A 162 -5.92 -5.04 15.75
CA LYS A 162 -7.02 -5.94 16.11
C LYS A 162 -7.88 -5.38 17.24
N ASN A 163 -7.26 -4.77 18.24
CA ASN A 163 -7.95 -4.13 19.36
C ASN A 163 -8.80 -2.91 18.93
N GLN A 164 -8.51 -2.33 17.76
CA GLN A 164 -9.33 -1.28 17.15
C GLN A 164 -10.39 -1.80 16.19
N GLY A 165 -10.53 -3.13 16.07
CA GLY A 165 -11.49 -3.75 15.14
C GLY A 165 -11.07 -3.66 13.67
N ILE A 166 -9.81 -3.36 13.39
CA ILE A 166 -9.28 -3.31 12.02
C ILE A 166 -8.94 -4.73 11.59
N ASP A 167 -9.50 -5.18 10.48
CA ASP A 167 -9.13 -6.45 9.85
C ASP A 167 -7.88 -6.28 8.97
N VAL A 168 -6.98 -7.25 9.04
CA VAL A 168 -5.78 -7.34 8.21
C VAL A 168 -5.89 -8.60 7.37
N GLU A 169 -5.78 -8.46 6.05
CA GLU A 169 -5.93 -9.58 5.12
C GLU A 169 -4.58 -10.18 4.73
N TRP A 170 -3.54 -9.34 4.62
CA TRP A 170 -2.19 -9.79 4.28
C TRP A 170 -1.15 -9.18 5.20
N VAL A 171 -0.09 -9.93 5.46
CA VAL A 171 1.08 -9.43 6.18
C VAL A 171 2.36 -9.84 5.47
N GLN A 172 3.24 -8.90 5.15
CA GLN A 172 4.59 -9.24 4.71
C GLN A 172 5.51 -9.43 5.92
N VAL A 173 6.30 -10.50 5.89
CA VAL A 173 7.37 -10.73 6.85
C VAL A 173 8.68 -10.36 6.15
N GLY A 174 9.04 -9.08 6.26
CA GLY A 174 10.13 -8.46 5.53
C GLY A 174 9.65 -7.79 4.24
N ASN A 175 10.37 -6.76 3.81
CA ASN A 175 10.18 -6.08 2.53
C ASN A 175 11.38 -6.36 1.60
N GLU A 176 11.09 -6.76 0.35
CA GLU A 176 12.08 -7.07 -0.68
C GLU A 176 13.29 -7.86 -0.16
N THR A 177 13.05 -8.98 0.54
CA THR A 177 14.06 -9.78 1.25
C THR A 177 14.87 -10.67 0.31
N SER A 178 15.32 -10.10 -0.80
CA SER A 178 15.96 -10.76 -1.92
C SER A 178 17.29 -11.41 -1.58
N ASN A 179 17.92 -11.03 -0.48
CA ASN A 179 19.02 -11.77 0.10
C ASN A 179 18.82 -11.98 1.60
N GLY A 180 17.57 -12.16 2.03
CA GLY A 180 17.17 -12.26 3.43
C GLY A 180 16.82 -10.92 4.06
N MET A 181 16.83 -10.86 5.40
CA MET A 181 16.50 -9.67 6.20
C MET A 181 17.38 -9.59 7.46
N LEU A 182 17.43 -8.44 8.14
CA LEU A 182 18.18 -8.26 9.39
C LEU A 182 19.66 -8.68 9.25
N PHE A 183 20.39 -7.98 8.40
CA PHE A 183 21.78 -8.32 8.10
C PHE A 183 22.71 -8.06 9.30
N ASP A 184 23.72 -8.92 9.51
CA ASP A 184 24.11 -10.05 8.65
C ASP A 184 23.48 -11.40 9.06
N GLU A 185 22.86 -11.51 10.24
CA GLU A 185 22.41 -12.79 10.80
C GLU A 185 21.33 -13.48 9.98
N GLY A 186 20.44 -12.71 9.35
CA GLY A 186 19.38 -13.24 8.48
C GLY A 186 19.67 -13.14 6.99
N LYS A 187 20.94 -12.98 6.58
CA LYS A 187 21.35 -12.90 5.18
C LYS A 187 21.32 -14.28 4.51
N ALA A 188 20.44 -14.48 3.53
CA ALA A 188 20.16 -15.76 2.89
C ALA A 188 21.38 -16.38 2.19
N SER A 189 22.24 -15.56 1.58
CA SER A 189 23.49 -16.01 0.94
C SER A 189 24.53 -16.53 1.92
N THR A 190 24.42 -16.16 3.20
CA THR A 190 25.33 -16.59 4.26
C THR A 190 24.73 -17.73 5.07
N ASP A 191 23.47 -17.57 5.49
CA ASP A 191 22.76 -18.53 6.32
C ASP A 191 21.25 -18.53 5.99
N MET A 192 20.88 -19.37 5.02
CA MET A 192 19.49 -19.59 4.62
C MET A 192 18.62 -20.17 5.75
N ALA A 193 19.21 -20.94 6.68
CA ALA A 193 18.47 -21.52 7.80
C ALA A 193 18.07 -20.43 8.81
N ASN A 194 18.96 -19.48 9.09
CA ASN A 194 18.63 -18.33 9.91
C ASN A 194 17.56 -17.46 9.27
N PHE A 195 17.68 -17.18 7.97
CA PHE A 195 16.63 -16.44 7.25
C PHE A 195 15.26 -17.13 7.36
N ALA A 196 15.20 -18.44 7.09
CA ALA A 196 13.97 -19.23 7.24
C ALA A 196 13.38 -19.20 8.66
N ALA A 197 14.24 -19.23 9.69
CA ALA A 197 13.79 -19.17 11.08
C ALA A 197 13.25 -17.78 11.47
N LEU A 198 13.79 -16.69 10.91
CA LEU A 198 13.23 -15.35 11.08
C LEU A 198 11.87 -15.21 10.35
N VAL A 199 11.75 -15.74 9.12
CA VAL A 199 10.46 -15.79 8.39
C VAL A 199 9.41 -16.55 9.21
N ASN A 200 9.76 -17.70 9.77
CA ASN A 200 8.86 -18.47 10.64
C ASN A 200 8.46 -17.71 11.92
N SER A 201 9.37 -16.92 12.50
CA SER A 201 9.07 -16.11 13.69
C SER A 201 8.02 -15.04 13.38
N GLY A 202 8.13 -14.38 12.22
CA GLY A 202 7.09 -13.46 11.75
C GLY A 202 5.79 -14.18 11.40
N TYR A 203 5.85 -15.29 10.65
CA TYR A 203 4.67 -16.08 10.28
C TYR A 203 3.85 -16.50 11.52
N ASP A 204 4.49 -17.08 12.53
CA ASP A 204 3.80 -17.56 13.73
C ASP A 204 3.21 -16.40 14.57
N ALA A 205 3.90 -15.26 14.61
CA ALA A 205 3.36 -14.05 15.24
C ALA A 205 2.12 -13.54 14.51
N VAL A 206 2.12 -13.49 13.18
CA VAL A 206 0.93 -13.13 12.39
C VAL A 206 -0.22 -14.06 12.72
N LYS A 207 -0.02 -15.38 12.63
CA LYS A 207 -1.08 -16.37 12.85
C LYS A 207 -1.62 -16.38 14.28
N THR A 208 -0.84 -15.93 15.26
CA THR A 208 -1.30 -15.78 16.65
C THR A 208 -2.34 -14.66 16.78
N VAL A 209 -2.20 -13.57 16.01
CA VAL A 209 -3.11 -12.42 16.07
C VAL A 209 -4.22 -12.50 15.03
N TYR A 210 -3.88 -12.77 13.76
CA TYR A 210 -4.80 -12.93 12.64
C TYR A 210 -4.58 -14.32 11.99
N PRO A 211 -5.26 -15.37 12.48
CA PRO A 211 -5.09 -16.73 11.96
C PRO A 211 -5.39 -16.85 10.45
N GLU A 212 -6.32 -16.05 9.94
CA GLU A 212 -6.75 -16.05 8.54
C GLU A 212 -5.93 -15.10 7.64
N ALA A 213 -5.12 -14.19 8.19
CA ALA A 213 -4.30 -13.30 7.38
C ALA A 213 -3.25 -14.10 6.61
N GLN A 214 -3.12 -13.86 5.32
CA GLN A 214 -2.15 -14.57 4.48
C GLN A 214 -0.77 -13.92 4.60
N VAL A 215 0.25 -14.72 4.95
CA VAL A 215 1.62 -14.26 5.13
C VAL A 215 2.37 -14.28 3.80
N ILE A 216 2.97 -13.15 3.45
CA ILE A 216 3.72 -12.92 2.22
C ILE A 216 5.22 -12.92 2.53
N VAL A 217 5.99 -13.66 1.73
CA VAL A 217 7.43 -13.43 1.57
C VAL A 217 7.63 -12.70 0.25
N HIS A 218 8.18 -11.50 0.30
CA HIS A 218 8.23 -10.56 -0.82
C HIS A 218 9.66 -10.30 -1.26
N LEU A 219 9.92 -10.41 -2.57
CA LEU A 219 11.23 -10.18 -3.19
C LEU A 219 11.12 -9.09 -4.28
N ASP A 220 12.26 -8.48 -4.62
CA ASP A 220 12.39 -7.59 -5.78
C ASP A 220 12.45 -8.37 -7.11
N ARG A 221 12.69 -7.66 -8.23
CA ARG A 221 13.01 -8.25 -9.56
C ARG A 221 12.07 -9.39 -9.97
N GLY A 222 10.77 -9.14 -9.96
CA GLY A 222 9.72 -10.12 -10.30
C GLY A 222 9.89 -10.77 -11.69
N ASN A 223 10.68 -10.18 -12.57
CA ASN A 223 11.10 -10.71 -13.87
C ASN A 223 12.22 -11.79 -13.81
N GLU A 224 12.82 -12.09 -12.64
CA GLU A 224 13.96 -13.01 -12.50
C GLU A 224 13.63 -14.36 -11.82
N LEU A 225 13.23 -15.36 -12.61
CA LEU A 225 12.87 -16.70 -12.08
C LEU A 225 14.01 -17.37 -11.28
N THR A 226 15.26 -17.26 -11.74
CA THR A 226 16.41 -17.89 -11.05
C THR A 226 16.58 -17.37 -9.63
N HIS A 227 16.35 -16.07 -9.43
CA HIS A 227 16.45 -15.43 -8.12
C HIS A 227 15.36 -15.94 -7.16
N TYR A 228 14.11 -15.94 -7.62
CA TYR A 228 12.97 -16.45 -6.84
C TYR A 228 13.15 -17.93 -6.49
N THR A 229 13.52 -18.76 -7.46
CA THR A 229 13.69 -20.20 -7.20
C THR A 229 14.83 -20.49 -6.23
N TRP A 230 15.91 -19.68 -6.22
CA TRP A 230 16.96 -19.81 -5.21
C TRP A 230 16.44 -19.55 -3.79
N ILE A 231 15.75 -18.41 -3.57
CA ILE A 231 15.19 -18.06 -2.26
C ILE A 231 14.14 -19.07 -1.82
N PHE A 232 13.13 -19.35 -2.65
CA PHE A 232 12.00 -20.20 -2.24
C PHE A 232 12.39 -21.68 -2.08
N ASN A 233 13.35 -22.21 -2.86
CA ASN A 233 13.91 -23.53 -2.58
C ASN A 233 14.67 -23.55 -1.24
N GLY A 234 15.43 -22.49 -0.95
CA GLY A 234 16.14 -22.34 0.31
C GLY A 234 15.21 -22.29 1.52
N LEU A 235 14.16 -21.47 1.43
CA LEU A 235 13.11 -21.35 2.44
C LEU A 235 12.37 -22.69 2.64
N GLN A 236 11.93 -23.33 1.55
CA GLN A 236 11.26 -24.63 1.61
C GLN A 236 12.15 -25.70 2.26
N GLY A 237 13.42 -25.78 1.84
CA GLY A 237 14.39 -26.76 2.34
C GLY A 237 14.72 -26.58 3.82
N ASN A 238 14.51 -25.39 4.38
CA ASN A 238 14.70 -25.08 5.79
C ASN A 238 13.37 -24.99 6.58
N GLY A 239 12.25 -25.40 5.97
CA GLY A 239 10.95 -25.47 6.65
C GLY A 239 10.34 -24.11 6.99
N ALA A 240 10.67 -23.06 6.22
CA ALA A 240 9.95 -21.79 6.30
C ALA A 240 8.49 -21.96 5.87
N LYS A 241 7.61 -21.15 6.45
CA LYS A 241 6.18 -21.09 6.14
C LYS A 241 5.85 -19.75 5.50
N TRP A 242 5.05 -19.80 4.44
CA TRP A 242 4.46 -18.64 3.78
C TRP A 242 3.15 -19.09 3.12
N ASP A 243 2.24 -18.15 2.86
CA ASP A 243 0.97 -18.42 2.20
C ASP A 243 0.93 -17.85 0.77
N ILE A 244 1.72 -16.80 0.51
CA ILE A 244 1.80 -16.08 -0.77
C ILE A 244 3.26 -15.74 -1.08
N ILE A 245 3.61 -15.81 -2.36
CA ILE A 245 4.86 -15.25 -2.89
C ILE A 245 4.59 -13.81 -3.37
N GLY A 246 5.32 -12.85 -2.81
CA GLY A 246 5.24 -11.43 -3.15
C GLY A 246 6.32 -11.03 -4.16
N MET A 247 5.98 -10.11 -5.07
CA MET A 247 6.91 -9.63 -6.12
C MET A 247 6.88 -8.10 -6.27
N SER A 248 8.04 -7.50 -6.54
CA SER A 248 8.13 -6.14 -7.10
C SER A 248 8.47 -6.15 -8.58
N LEU A 249 7.97 -5.18 -9.33
CA LEU A 249 8.38 -4.94 -10.71
C LEU A 249 8.55 -3.44 -10.99
N TYR A 250 9.78 -3.03 -11.27
CA TYR A 250 10.12 -1.66 -11.63
C TYR A 250 10.97 -1.65 -12.90
N PRO A 251 10.36 -1.56 -14.09
CA PRO A 251 11.13 -1.61 -15.33
C PRO A 251 11.95 -0.35 -15.60
N GLY A 252 12.94 -0.54 -16.47
CA GLY A 252 13.93 0.49 -16.79
C GLY A 252 15.09 0.49 -15.79
N GLU A 253 15.81 1.59 -15.74
CA GLU A 253 16.98 1.75 -14.88
C GLU A 253 17.03 3.18 -14.35
N ASP A 254 17.11 3.34 -13.02
CA ASP A 254 17.28 4.65 -12.38
C ASP A 254 18.75 5.07 -12.37
N PRO A 255 19.06 6.38 -12.38
CA PRO A 255 20.39 6.88 -12.08
C PRO A 255 20.92 6.39 -10.73
N ASP A 256 22.11 5.81 -10.74
CA ASP A 256 22.87 5.56 -9.52
C ASP A 256 24.35 5.97 -9.67
N GLU A 257 25.10 5.84 -8.59
CA GLU A 257 26.53 6.22 -8.58
C GLU A 257 27.43 5.32 -9.45
N ASN A 258 26.91 4.18 -9.93
CA ASN A 258 27.66 3.11 -10.58
C ASN A 258 27.35 2.96 -12.08
N ASN A 259 26.17 3.38 -12.55
CA ASN A 259 25.71 3.18 -13.93
C ASN A 259 25.92 4.39 -14.84
N GLY A 260 26.20 5.57 -14.26
CA GLY A 260 26.51 6.79 -15.02
C GLY A 260 25.31 7.37 -15.80
N LEU A 261 24.09 6.93 -15.49
CA LEU A 261 22.88 7.54 -16.03
C LEU A 261 22.64 8.91 -15.37
N ALA A 262 22.22 9.89 -16.17
CA ALA A 262 21.82 11.21 -15.66
C ALA A 262 20.31 11.30 -15.38
N GLU A 263 19.53 10.48 -16.09
CA GLU A 263 18.08 10.38 -16.04
C GLU A 263 17.67 8.91 -16.19
N TRP A 264 16.44 8.58 -15.80
CA TRP A 264 15.92 7.22 -15.93
C TRP A 264 15.93 6.72 -17.38
N SER A 265 16.33 5.46 -17.56
CA SER A 265 16.32 4.75 -18.85
C SER A 265 15.08 3.87 -18.99
N PRO A 266 14.38 3.88 -20.15
CA PRO A 266 13.22 3.03 -20.40
C PRO A 266 13.55 1.55 -20.69
N VAL A 267 14.83 1.19 -20.65
CA VAL A 267 15.34 -0.17 -20.72
C VAL A 267 16.26 -0.42 -19.52
N ASP A 268 16.28 -1.66 -19.02
CA ASP A 268 17.21 -2.05 -17.96
C ASP A 268 18.66 -2.16 -18.45
N GLU A 269 19.57 -2.53 -17.53
CA GLU A 269 20.99 -2.78 -17.78
C GLU A 269 21.25 -3.82 -18.90
N ASN A 270 20.27 -4.69 -19.19
CA ASN A 270 20.34 -5.73 -20.22
C ASN A 270 19.65 -5.30 -21.54
N GLY A 271 19.17 -4.06 -21.62
CA GLY A 271 18.45 -3.51 -22.78
C GLY A 271 17.00 -4.00 -22.91
N GLN A 272 16.41 -4.56 -21.86
CA GLN A 272 15.03 -5.04 -21.88
C GLN A 272 14.03 -3.91 -21.64
N THR A 273 13.07 -3.78 -22.55
CA THR A 273 11.93 -2.86 -22.41
C THR A 273 10.97 -3.31 -21.31
N TRP A 274 10.15 -2.38 -20.81
CA TRP A 274 9.06 -2.70 -19.88
C TRP A 274 8.14 -3.84 -20.35
N LYS A 275 7.89 -3.98 -21.67
CA LYS A 275 7.04 -5.06 -22.22
C LYS A 275 7.67 -6.43 -21.98
N ALA A 276 8.97 -6.54 -22.25
CA ALA A 276 9.72 -7.77 -22.04
C ALA A 276 9.78 -8.13 -20.54
N GLN A 277 9.94 -7.12 -19.68
CA GLN A 277 9.94 -7.33 -18.23
C GLN A 277 8.56 -7.71 -17.69
N ASN A 278 7.47 -7.13 -18.20
CA ASN A 278 6.10 -7.58 -17.93
C ASN A 278 5.92 -9.06 -18.32
N ASP A 279 6.29 -9.43 -19.55
CA ASP A 279 6.18 -10.80 -20.05
C ASP A 279 6.99 -11.78 -19.19
N ALA A 280 8.22 -11.41 -18.82
CA ALA A 280 9.08 -12.21 -17.96
C ALA A 280 8.51 -12.37 -16.54
N CYS A 281 7.97 -11.29 -15.96
CA CYS A 281 7.32 -11.35 -14.66
C CYS A 281 6.08 -12.25 -14.69
N ILE A 282 5.21 -12.11 -15.70
CA ILE A 282 4.03 -12.98 -15.86
C ILE A 282 4.44 -14.46 -16.02
N ALA A 283 5.49 -14.75 -16.80
CA ALA A 283 6.02 -16.10 -16.94
C ALA A 283 6.62 -16.64 -15.62
N ASN A 284 7.29 -15.78 -14.84
CA ASN A 284 7.80 -16.13 -13.52
C ASN A 284 6.65 -16.50 -12.57
N MET A 285 5.60 -15.68 -12.50
CA MET A 285 4.40 -15.96 -11.68
C MET A 285 3.83 -17.35 -11.98
N GLN A 286 3.61 -17.68 -13.26
CA GLN A 286 3.10 -18.99 -13.68
C GLN A 286 4.04 -20.14 -13.27
N SER A 287 5.35 -19.95 -13.39
CA SER A 287 6.36 -20.94 -13.03
C SER A 287 6.41 -21.21 -11.53
N LEU A 288 6.33 -20.15 -10.71
CA LEU A 288 6.35 -20.25 -9.25
C LEU A 288 5.05 -20.86 -8.70
N ILE A 289 3.89 -20.50 -9.26
CA ILE A 289 2.61 -21.12 -8.91
C ILE A 289 2.66 -22.62 -9.20
N SER A 290 3.19 -23.01 -10.37
CA SER A 290 3.33 -24.42 -10.75
C SER A 290 4.31 -25.18 -9.84
N THR A 291 5.39 -24.55 -9.43
CA THR A 291 6.48 -25.19 -8.66
C THR A 291 6.17 -25.29 -7.16
N TYR A 292 5.64 -24.21 -6.57
CA TYR A 292 5.42 -24.11 -5.13
C TYR A 292 3.94 -24.26 -4.73
N HIS A 293 3.02 -24.37 -5.70
CA HIS A 293 1.58 -24.45 -5.46
C HIS A 293 1.06 -23.32 -4.55
N THR A 294 1.69 -22.15 -4.67
CA THR A 294 1.44 -20.97 -3.83
C THR A 294 0.92 -19.84 -4.72
N GLN A 295 -0.03 -19.06 -4.20
CA GLN A 295 -0.56 -17.87 -4.88
C GLN A 295 0.50 -16.76 -4.94
N ILE A 296 0.31 -15.81 -5.87
CA ILE A 296 1.19 -14.67 -6.08
C ILE A 296 0.45 -13.36 -5.78
N MET A 297 1.14 -12.43 -5.16
CA MET A 297 0.78 -11.02 -5.11
C MET A 297 1.89 -10.18 -5.73
N VAL A 298 1.56 -9.22 -6.59
CA VAL A 298 2.52 -8.20 -7.00
C VAL A 298 2.39 -7.08 -5.99
N CYS A 299 3.30 -7.07 -5.02
CA CYS A 299 3.25 -6.18 -3.86
C CYS A 299 3.69 -4.77 -4.20
N GLU A 300 4.49 -4.61 -5.25
CA GLU A 300 4.93 -3.31 -5.73
C GLU A 300 5.08 -3.29 -7.25
N ILE A 301 4.62 -2.22 -7.89
CA ILE A 301 4.87 -1.94 -9.29
C ILE A 301 4.96 -0.44 -9.55
N GLY A 302 5.90 -0.02 -10.39
CA GLY A 302 6.11 1.40 -10.67
C GLY A 302 6.86 1.66 -11.98
N ILE A 303 6.48 2.73 -12.69
CA ILE A 303 7.22 3.30 -13.82
C ILE A 303 7.09 4.83 -13.76
N PRO A 304 8.04 5.63 -14.28
CA PRO A 304 7.93 7.08 -14.16
C PRO A 304 6.60 7.66 -14.66
N TRP A 305 6.00 8.55 -13.87
CA TRP A 305 4.63 9.06 -14.08
C TRP A 305 4.48 9.81 -15.41
N ASN A 306 5.57 10.45 -15.85
CA ASN A 306 5.64 11.25 -17.07
C ASN A 306 6.15 10.46 -18.29
N TYR A 307 6.41 9.16 -18.15
CA TYR A 307 6.80 8.34 -19.28
C TYR A 307 5.61 8.17 -20.23
N GLU A 308 5.83 8.42 -21.54
CA GLU A 308 4.77 8.41 -22.55
C GLU A 308 3.99 7.08 -22.66
N GLN A 309 4.59 5.97 -22.21
CA GLN A 309 3.98 4.64 -22.23
C GLN A 309 3.62 4.13 -20.83
N ALA A 310 3.57 5.00 -19.81
CA ALA A 310 3.23 4.61 -18.44
C ALA A 310 1.84 3.92 -18.37
N GLU A 311 0.81 4.51 -18.98
CA GLU A 311 -0.53 3.90 -19.02
C GLU A 311 -0.53 2.54 -19.73
N ALA A 312 0.24 2.41 -20.81
CA ALA A 312 0.36 1.16 -21.56
C ALA A 312 1.04 0.06 -20.72
N PHE A 313 2.04 0.42 -19.91
CA PHE A 313 2.71 -0.49 -18.99
C PHE A 313 1.73 -1.09 -17.97
N TYR A 314 1.00 -0.24 -17.24
CA TYR A 314 0.04 -0.71 -16.24
C TYR A 314 -1.12 -1.48 -16.88
N SER A 315 -1.64 -1.00 -18.01
CA SER A 315 -2.77 -1.65 -18.71
C SER A 315 -2.40 -3.06 -19.21
N ASP A 316 -1.21 -3.21 -19.79
CA ASP A 316 -0.70 -4.50 -20.25
C ASP A 316 -0.49 -5.46 -19.07
N PHE A 317 0.19 -5.00 -18.01
CA PHE A 317 0.46 -5.83 -16.84
C PHE A 317 -0.83 -6.27 -16.14
N MET A 318 -1.75 -5.34 -15.86
CA MET A 318 -3.03 -5.65 -15.22
C MET A 318 -3.88 -6.61 -16.05
N THR A 319 -3.87 -6.47 -17.38
CA THR A 319 -4.59 -7.38 -18.28
C THR A 319 -4.04 -8.80 -18.21
N LYS A 320 -2.71 -8.95 -18.25
CA LYS A 320 -2.05 -10.27 -18.19
C LYS A 320 -2.14 -10.89 -16.79
N ALA A 321 -1.92 -10.10 -15.74
CA ALA A 321 -1.96 -10.58 -14.36
C ALA A 321 -3.33 -11.15 -13.98
N LYS A 322 -4.43 -10.52 -14.45
CA LYS A 322 -5.80 -11.04 -14.27
C LYS A 322 -6.05 -12.39 -14.97
N GLN A 323 -5.23 -12.78 -15.94
CA GLN A 323 -5.33 -14.07 -16.64
C GLN A 323 -4.49 -15.17 -15.98
N VAL A 324 -3.63 -14.84 -15.03
CA VAL A 324 -2.82 -15.83 -14.30
C VAL A 324 -3.66 -16.41 -13.17
N GLU A 325 -4.10 -17.65 -13.32
CA GLU A 325 -4.76 -18.40 -12.23
C GLU A 325 -3.80 -18.53 -11.05
N GLY A 326 -4.19 -17.99 -9.88
CA GLY A 326 -3.34 -17.92 -8.68
C GLY A 326 -2.68 -16.55 -8.45
N CYS A 327 -2.84 -15.58 -9.35
CA CYS A 327 -2.54 -14.18 -9.07
C CYS A 327 -3.69 -13.51 -8.30
N LEU A 328 -3.38 -12.96 -7.13
CA LEU A 328 -4.36 -12.30 -6.26
C LEU A 328 -4.58 -10.83 -6.61
N GLY A 329 -3.53 -10.16 -7.08
CA GLY A 329 -3.62 -8.81 -7.61
C GLY A 329 -2.31 -8.05 -7.53
N VAL A 330 -2.44 -6.72 -7.63
CA VAL A 330 -1.33 -5.81 -7.87
C VAL A 330 -1.48 -4.57 -6.99
N PHE A 331 -0.42 -4.20 -6.29
CA PHE A 331 -0.28 -2.97 -5.53
C PHE A 331 0.68 -2.02 -6.26
N VAL A 332 0.22 -0.81 -6.52
CA VAL A 332 1.09 0.28 -6.98
C VAL A 332 1.73 0.92 -5.77
N TRP A 333 3.03 1.18 -5.84
CA TRP A 333 3.77 1.80 -4.74
C TRP A 333 3.68 3.33 -4.81
N GLU A 334 3.12 3.93 -3.76
CA GLU A 334 2.98 5.38 -3.57
C GLU A 334 2.41 6.09 -4.81
N PRO A 335 1.24 5.66 -5.33
CA PRO A 335 0.66 6.26 -6.54
C PRO A 335 0.34 7.74 -6.35
N GLU A 336 0.09 8.19 -5.12
CA GLU A 336 -0.18 9.58 -4.80
C GLU A 336 1.06 10.46 -4.82
N CYS A 337 2.27 9.89 -4.89
CA CYS A 337 3.51 10.65 -4.95
C CYS A 337 3.54 11.57 -6.19
N TYR A 338 3.82 12.87 -5.98
CA TYR A 338 3.98 13.85 -7.05
C TYR A 338 4.99 14.95 -6.71
N GLY A 339 5.49 15.63 -7.75
CA GLY A 339 6.46 16.72 -7.58
C GLY A 339 7.83 16.26 -7.07
N GLY A 340 8.24 15.04 -7.42
CA GLY A 340 9.53 14.47 -7.04
C GLY A 340 9.70 14.26 -5.53
N TRP A 341 8.62 13.90 -4.81
CA TRP A 341 8.66 13.67 -3.37
C TRP A 341 9.74 12.65 -3.01
N ASN A 342 10.67 13.04 -2.12
CA ASN A 342 11.85 12.25 -1.77
C ASN A 342 12.69 11.77 -2.97
N GLY A 343 12.69 12.52 -4.08
CA GLY A 343 13.40 12.16 -5.31
C GLY A 343 12.70 11.09 -6.15
N TYR A 344 11.52 10.62 -5.74
CA TYR A 344 10.78 9.56 -6.42
C TYR A 344 9.88 10.11 -7.54
N GLN A 345 9.89 9.43 -8.69
CA GLN A 345 9.19 9.86 -9.91
C GLN A 345 8.22 8.82 -10.47
N LYS A 346 7.94 7.72 -9.76
CA LYS A 346 7.08 6.64 -10.27
C LYS A 346 5.70 6.57 -9.61
N GLY A 347 5.20 7.73 -9.16
CA GLY A 347 3.80 7.88 -8.76
C GLY A 347 2.86 7.84 -9.97
N LEU A 348 1.55 7.97 -9.73
CA LEU A 348 0.50 8.02 -10.74
C LEU A 348 -0.25 9.36 -10.73
N PHE A 349 0.29 10.38 -10.05
CA PHE A 349 -0.23 11.73 -10.01
C PHE A 349 0.72 12.70 -10.73
N ASP A 350 0.15 13.69 -11.41
CA ASP A 350 0.92 14.76 -12.05
C ASP A 350 1.46 15.76 -11.00
N ASP A 351 2.35 16.65 -11.42
CA ASP A 351 2.95 17.67 -10.53
C ASP A 351 1.93 18.61 -9.86
N ASN A 352 0.68 18.64 -10.32
CA ASN A 352 -0.40 19.41 -9.72
C ASN A 352 -1.23 18.61 -8.71
N GLY A 353 -0.84 17.36 -8.40
CA GLY A 353 -1.56 16.48 -7.49
C GLY A 353 -2.86 15.93 -8.08
N LYS A 354 -2.94 15.77 -9.41
CA LYS A 354 -4.08 15.14 -10.10
C LYS A 354 -3.75 13.75 -10.61
N PRO A 355 -4.70 12.81 -10.65
CA PRO A 355 -4.47 11.48 -11.20
C PRO A 355 -4.11 11.53 -12.69
N THR A 356 -3.13 10.72 -13.09
CA THR A 356 -2.77 10.47 -14.48
C THR A 356 -3.64 9.38 -15.11
N ALA A 357 -3.54 9.21 -16.43
CA ALA A 357 -4.27 8.16 -17.16
C ALA A 357 -3.85 6.73 -16.75
N SER A 358 -2.67 6.54 -16.14
CA SER A 358 -2.21 5.24 -15.64
C SER A 358 -3.18 4.58 -14.64
N LEU A 359 -3.96 5.38 -13.91
CA LEU A 359 -4.98 4.88 -12.99
C LEU A 359 -6.16 4.19 -13.69
N ASN A 360 -6.36 4.41 -15.00
CA ASN A 360 -7.38 3.71 -15.78
C ASN A 360 -7.20 2.18 -15.76
N ALA A 361 -5.95 1.69 -15.64
CA ALA A 361 -5.66 0.26 -15.55
C ALA A 361 -6.25 -0.40 -14.28
N PHE A 362 -6.60 0.41 -13.28
CA PHE A 362 -7.14 0.01 -11.97
C PHE A 362 -8.61 0.38 -11.79
N ALA A 363 -9.26 0.93 -12.82
CA ALA A 363 -10.68 1.23 -12.77
C ALA A 363 -11.52 -0.04 -12.51
N ARG A 364 -12.69 0.13 -11.89
CA ARG A 364 -13.69 -0.95 -11.78
C ARG A 364 -14.24 -1.22 -13.18
N ASN A 365 -14.21 -2.48 -13.61
CA ASN A 365 -14.82 -2.92 -14.87
C ASN A 365 -16.31 -3.18 -14.70
#